data_AF-A0A2H5WX17-F1
#
_entry.id   AF-A0A2H5WX17-F1
#
_cell.length_a   1.000
_cell.length_b   1.000
_cell.length_c   1.000
_cell.angle_alpha   90.00
_cell.angle_beta   90.00
_cell.angle_gamma   90.00
#
_symmetry.space_group_name_H-M   'P 1'
#
loop_
_entity.id
_entity.type
_entity.pdbx_description
1 polymer ?
#
loop_
_entity_poly.entity_id
_entity_poly.type
_entity_poly.pdbx_seq_one_letter_code
_entity_poly.pdbx_strand_id
1 'polypeptide(L)'
;MGLEEELFITEPTRPHLSSLYYMSRLLLRNPRHYYRYSATNFARGVDARECLMSTVEIATTPQPTPDALLLELRQRRLELASAVDSAYLVPVGHLFDVESPTNTGGLHIHLAVPDGQRERIYANLAYFLPLLILLSASSPYAGGRYFGQSYRVAHSFAIGPLREDPTYRFQDLIFARRLGTIEIRAFDPIWDRERLRWLLLCVQAIANLPDSYPLDLERYAVLREQAAHEGYTPALQRLYRELRPWIVLPEQLLQRTASDEIAEWVAREGIEATYAALDHAYRTGELRRVSLRPMKPSLWRGVMGFAGYYLLRLPYIAYKAWREWH
;
A
#
# COMPACT_ATOMS: atom_id res chain seq x y z
N MET A 1 8.24 -14.64 -0.81
CA MET A 1 7.28 -13.52 -0.75
C MET A 1 7.83 -12.35 -1.53
N GLY A 2 6.98 -11.58 -2.20
CA GLY A 2 7.33 -10.29 -2.81
C GLY A 2 6.37 -9.22 -2.31
N LEU A 3 6.74 -7.96 -2.51
CA LEU A 3 5.99 -6.80 -2.03
C LEU A 3 6.05 -5.65 -3.04
N GLU A 4 4.91 -5.04 -3.29
CA GLU A 4 4.73 -3.80 -4.06
C GLU A 4 4.20 -2.72 -3.10
N GLU A 5 4.80 -1.53 -3.11
CA GLU A 5 4.39 -0.40 -2.29
C GLU A 5 4.08 0.78 -3.20
N GLU A 6 2.84 1.25 -3.15
CA GLU A 6 2.38 2.46 -3.81
C GLU A 6 2.25 3.60 -2.78
N LEU A 7 2.78 4.77 -3.09
CA LEU A 7 2.67 5.94 -2.22
C LEU A 7 2.57 7.23 -3.03
N PHE A 8 2.16 8.31 -2.38
CA PHE A 8 2.06 9.61 -3.02
C PHE A 8 3.39 10.36 -2.96
N ILE A 9 3.73 11.05 -4.05
CA ILE A 9 4.76 12.08 -4.06
C ILE A 9 4.05 13.42 -4.21
N THR A 10 4.12 14.31 -3.21
CA THR A 10 3.33 15.55 -3.16
C THR A 10 4.17 16.83 -3.18
N GLU A 11 3.64 17.89 -3.79
CA GLU A 11 4.27 19.20 -3.92
C GLU A 11 3.28 20.37 -3.73
N PRO A 12 3.06 20.89 -2.51
CA PRO A 12 3.38 20.24 -1.23
C PRO A 12 2.31 19.23 -0.81
N THR A 13 1.03 19.45 -1.12
CA THR A 13 -0.09 18.62 -0.61
C THR A 13 -0.71 17.71 -1.64
N ARG A 14 -0.46 17.92 -2.93
CA ARG A 14 -1.01 17.08 -4.00
C ARG A 14 0.08 16.49 -4.88
N PRO A 15 -0.11 15.27 -5.40
CA PRO A 15 0.69 14.76 -6.48
C PRO A 15 0.58 15.61 -7.74
N HIS A 16 1.67 15.67 -8.49
CA HIS A 16 1.75 16.43 -9.73
C HIS A 16 2.58 15.65 -10.76
N LEU A 17 2.48 16.01 -12.04
CA LEU A 17 3.24 15.36 -13.12
C LEU A 17 4.77 15.43 -12.94
N SER A 18 5.27 16.34 -12.10
CA SER A 18 6.67 16.39 -11.67
C SER A 18 7.11 15.10 -10.98
N SER A 19 6.21 14.31 -10.41
CA SER A 19 6.53 12.99 -9.86
C SER A 19 7.17 12.05 -10.87
N LEU A 20 6.83 12.18 -12.16
CA LEU A 20 7.45 11.41 -13.25
C LEU A 20 8.95 11.70 -13.39
N TYR A 21 9.42 12.90 -13.00
CA TYR A 21 10.84 13.23 -13.01
C TYR A 21 11.62 12.44 -11.97
N TYR A 22 11.06 12.26 -10.78
CA TYR A 22 11.70 11.44 -9.76
C TYR A 22 11.70 9.96 -10.17
N MET A 23 10.61 9.51 -10.81
CA MET A 23 10.52 8.14 -11.32
C MET A 23 11.46 7.88 -12.49
N SER A 24 11.71 8.87 -13.36
CA SER A 24 12.72 8.75 -14.41
C SER A 24 14.13 8.68 -13.81
N ARG A 25 14.44 9.49 -12.79
CA ARG A 25 15.72 9.40 -12.05
C ARG A 25 15.90 8.05 -11.37
N LEU A 26 14.86 7.52 -10.74
CA LEU A 26 14.87 6.20 -10.12
C LEU A 26 15.15 5.10 -11.16
N LEU A 27 14.43 5.15 -12.28
CA LEU A 27 14.63 4.24 -13.41
C LEU A 27 16.06 4.29 -13.93
N LEU A 28 16.60 5.48 -14.18
CA LEU A 28 17.95 5.67 -14.71
C LEU A 28 19.04 5.23 -13.74
N ARG A 29 18.80 5.29 -12.43
CA ARG A 29 19.75 4.84 -11.40
C ARG A 29 19.96 3.33 -11.44
N ASN A 30 18.91 2.55 -11.66
CA ASN A 30 19.00 1.10 -11.81
C ASN A 30 17.97 0.59 -12.84
N PRO A 31 18.25 0.72 -14.15
CA PRO A 31 17.30 0.38 -15.19
C PRO A 31 16.94 -1.11 -15.16
N ARG A 32 17.89 -1.99 -14.81
CA ARG A 32 17.65 -3.44 -14.77
C ARG A 32 16.54 -3.82 -13.77
N HIS A 33 16.52 -3.16 -12.61
CA HIS A 33 15.49 -3.38 -11.59
C HIS A 33 14.23 -2.59 -11.91
N TYR A 34 14.35 -1.27 -11.97
CA TYR A 34 13.22 -0.36 -12.04
C TYR A 34 12.53 -0.32 -13.39
N TYR A 35 12.99 -1.04 -14.41
CA TYR A 35 12.17 -1.24 -15.59
C TYR A 35 10.97 -2.16 -15.33
N ARG A 36 11.11 -3.10 -14.38
CA ARG A 36 10.08 -4.10 -14.04
C ARG A 36 9.38 -3.83 -12.71
N TYR A 37 10.10 -3.25 -11.76
CA TYR A 37 9.69 -3.14 -10.35
C TYR A 37 9.42 -1.70 -9.90
N SER A 38 8.85 -0.89 -10.80
CA SER A 38 8.21 0.36 -10.43
C SER A 38 7.06 0.69 -11.38
N ALA A 39 6.14 1.54 -10.95
CA ALA A 39 5.01 2.00 -11.74
C ALA A 39 4.61 3.42 -11.35
N THR A 40 3.73 4.01 -12.16
CA THR A 40 3.11 5.31 -11.90
C THR A 40 1.64 5.19 -12.22
N ASN A 41 0.79 5.64 -11.31
CA ASN A 41 -0.65 5.56 -11.42
C ASN A 41 -1.26 6.94 -11.70
N PHE A 42 -2.46 6.93 -12.27
CA PHE A 42 -3.25 8.13 -12.57
C PHE A 42 -4.67 7.93 -12.08
N ALA A 43 -5.27 9.00 -11.56
CA ALA A 43 -6.69 9.02 -11.21
C ALA A 43 -7.55 8.84 -12.46
N ARG A 44 -8.78 8.38 -12.26
CA ARG A 44 -9.71 8.02 -13.35
C ARG A 44 -10.99 8.84 -13.26
N GLY A 45 -11.66 9.01 -14.39
CA GLY A 45 -12.99 9.62 -14.43
C GLY A 45 -13.02 11.04 -13.86
N VAL A 46 -13.92 11.28 -12.91
CA VAL A 46 -14.14 12.60 -12.31
C VAL A 46 -12.99 13.02 -11.38
N ASP A 47 -12.38 12.07 -10.68
CA ASP A 47 -11.26 12.30 -9.74
C ASP A 47 -10.02 12.88 -10.44
N ALA A 48 -9.84 12.60 -11.74
CA ALA A 48 -8.75 13.15 -12.53
C ALA A 48 -8.78 14.69 -12.60
N ARG A 49 -9.94 15.31 -12.37
CA ARG A 49 -10.08 16.78 -12.27
C ARG A 49 -9.57 17.33 -10.95
N GLU A 50 -9.58 16.54 -9.88
CA GLU A 50 -9.07 16.94 -8.56
C GLU A 50 -7.56 16.72 -8.46
N CYS A 51 -7.09 15.58 -8.95
CA CYS A 51 -5.68 15.19 -8.90
C CYS A 51 -5.35 14.11 -9.96
N LEU A 52 -4.87 14.53 -11.13
CA LEU A 52 -4.56 13.62 -12.24
C LEU A 52 -3.47 12.58 -11.90
N MET A 53 -2.34 13.04 -11.35
CA MET A 53 -1.26 12.16 -10.92
C MET A 53 -1.70 11.44 -9.64
N SER A 54 -1.49 10.13 -9.57
CA SER A 54 -1.78 9.35 -8.37
C SER A 54 -0.48 8.90 -7.71
N THR A 55 -0.44 7.67 -7.22
CA THR A 55 0.71 7.07 -6.58
C THR A 55 1.83 6.72 -7.55
N VAL A 56 3.01 6.57 -6.99
CA VAL A 56 4.12 5.86 -7.61
C VAL A 56 4.33 4.55 -6.88
N GLU A 57 4.84 3.56 -7.58
CA GLU A 57 5.06 2.21 -7.04
C GLU A 57 6.55 1.86 -7.08
N ILE A 58 7.01 1.20 -6.01
CA ILE A 58 8.26 0.44 -5.98
C ILE A 58 7.97 -0.99 -5.57
N ALA A 59 8.70 -1.94 -6.14
CA ALA A 59 8.54 -3.35 -5.82
C ALA A 59 9.86 -4.03 -5.52
N THR A 60 9.75 -5.12 -4.75
CA THR A 60 10.85 -6.02 -4.38
C THR A 60 10.89 -7.22 -5.31
N THR A 61 12.05 -7.86 -5.37
CA THR A 61 12.17 -9.22 -5.91
C THR A 61 11.62 -10.25 -4.91
N PRO A 62 11.33 -11.48 -5.35
CA PRO A 62 10.94 -12.54 -4.42
C PRO A 62 12.04 -12.85 -3.40
N GLN A 63 11.70 -12.77 -2.12
CA GLN A 63 12.59 -13.07 -1.00
C GLN A 63 12.10 -14.30 -0.21
N PRO A 64 13.01 -15.09 0.38
CA PRO A 64 12.66 -16.34 1.06
C PRO A 64 12.04 -16.11 2.45
N THR A 65 12.34 -14.98 3.12
CA THR A 65 11.90 -14.70 4.48
C THR A 65 11.38 -13.26 4.64
N PRO A 66 10.54 -12.98 5.65
CA PRO A 66 10.12 -11.62 5.99
C PRO A 66 11.29 -10.66 6.20
N ASP A 67 12.33 -11.08 6.93
CA ASP A 67 13.47 -10.21 7.23
C ASP A 67 14.28 -9.85 5.97
N ALA A 68 14.48 -10.80 5.05
CA ALA A 68 15.12 -10.53 3.76
C ALA A 68 14.27 -9.59 2.88
N LEU A 69 12.94 -9.75 2.91
CA LEU A 69 11.99 -8.87 2.21
C LEU A 69 12.04 -7.43 2.75
N LEU A 70 12.08 -7.27 4.07
CA LEU A 70 12.20 -5.96 4.73
C LEU A 70 13.53 -5.28 4.41
N LEU A 71 14.62 -6.05 4.37
CA LEU A 71 15.93 -5.53 4.00
C LEU A 71 15.94 -5.01 2.55
N GLU A 72 15.38 -5.79 1.61
CA GLU A 72 15.26 -5.34 0.22
C GLU A 72 14.34 -4.12 0.12
N LEU A 73 13.16 -4.14 0.75
CA LEU A 73 12.24 -3.00 0.72
C LEU A 73 12.92 -1.73 1.27
N ARG A 74 13.65 -1.83 2.38
CA ARG A 74 14.42 -0.69 2.92
C ARG A 74 15.37 -0.11 1.88
N GLN A 75 16.07 -0.96 1.13
CA GLN A 75 16.95 -0.51 0.04
C GLN A 75 16.15 0.21 -1.07
N ARG A 76 14.99 -0.32 -1.45
CA ARG A 76 14.11 0.32 -2.46
C ARG A 76 13.56 1.67 -1.98
N ARG A 77 13.15 1.78 -0.70
CA ARG A 77 12.72 3.04 -0.08
C ARG A 77 13.85 4.08 -0.08
N LEU A 78 15.09 3.67 0.25
CA LEU A 78 16.26 4.56 0.22
C LEU A 78 16.57 5.06 -1.19
N GLU A 79 16.47 4.20 -2.20
CA GLU A 79 16.67 4.58 -3.60
C GLU A 79 15.59 5.55 -4.10
N LEU A 80 14.31 5.29 -3.77
CA LEU A 80 13.21 6.21 -4.05
C LEU A 80 13.41 7.56 -3.34
N ALA A 81 13.72 7.54 -2.05
CA ALA A 81 13.99 8.73 -1.26
C ALA A 81 15.17 9.55 -1.81
N SER A 82 16.22 8.89 -2.31
CA SER A 82 17.34 9.56 -2.97
C SER A 82 16.95 10.18 -4.31
N ALA A 83 15.98 9.60 -5.03
CA ALA A 83 15.47 10.16 -6.29
C ALA A 83 14.53 11.34 -6.06
N VAL A 84 13.79 11.34 -4.95
CA VAL A 84 12.84 12.38 -4.53
C VAL A 84 13.51 13.37 -3.56
N ASP A 85 14.16 14.39 -4.11
CA ASP A 85 14.88 15.41 -3.32
C ASP A 85 14.04 16.64 -2.95
N SER A 86 12.97 16.91 -3.70
CA SER A 86 12.24 18.18 -3.65
C SER A 86 10.72 18.02 -3.56
N ALA A 87 10.25 16.87 -3.04
CA ALA A 87 8.85 16.56 -2.76
C ALA A 87 8.72 15.74 -1.46
N TYR A 88 7.50 15.61 -0.94
CA TYR A 88 7.22 14.73 0.19
C TYR A 88 6.81 13.33 -0.30
N LEU A 89 7.34 12.30 0.36
CA LEU A 89 6.88 10.92 0.26
C LEU A 89 5.79 10.69 1.29
N VAL A 90 4.57 10.43 0.85
CA VAL A 90 3.40 10.30 1.73
C VAL A 90 2.83 8.88 1.60
N PRO A 91 3.29 7.94 2.46
CA PRO A 91 2.86 6.54 2.46
C PRO A 91 1.53 6.38 3.22
N VAL A 92 0.43 6.81 2.59
CA VAL A 92 -0.93 6.70 3.13
C VAL A 92 -1.86 6.05 2.13
N GLY A 93 -2.92 5.39 2.61
CA GLY A 93 -3.91 4.76 1.74
C GLY A 93 -4.64 5.74 0.82
N HIS A 94 -4.86 6.98 1.28
CA HIS A 94 -5.59 8.03 0.58
C HIS A 94 -5.19 9.42 1.14
N LEU A 95 -5.22 10.44 0.28
CA LEU A 95 -4.89 11.81 0.65
C LEU A 95 -6.01 12.45 1.49
N PHE A 96 -5.66 13.34 2.42
CA PHE A 96 -6.60 13.78 3.45
C PHE A 96 -7.63 14.83 2.98
N ASP A 97 -7.28 15.67 2.01
CA ASP A 97 -8.07 16.83 1.57
C ASP A 97 -8.95 16.59 0.33
N VAL A 98 -8.84 15.42 -0.30
CA VAL A 98 -9.61 15.04 -1.49
C VAL A 98 -10.51 13.86 -1.17
N GLU A 99 -11.56 13.65 -1.95
CA GLU A 99 -12.41 12.47 -1.86
C GLU A 99 -12.38 11.78 -3.22
N SER A 100 -11.30 11.03 -3.47
CA SER A 100 -10.98 10.47 -4.78
C SER A 100 -10.75 8.96 -4.67
N PRO A 101 -11.81 8.13 -4.77
CA PRO A 101 -11.72 6.66 -4.70
C PRO A 101 -10.74 6.03 -5.69
N THR A 102 -10.41 6.72 -6.78
CA THR A 102 -9.44 6.27 -7.79
C THR A 102 -8.01 6.71 -7.53
N ASN A 103 -7.80 7.52 -6.49
CA ASN A 103 -6.52 8.06 -6.08
C ASN A 103 -6.10 7.48 -4.72
N THR A 104 -5.69 6.21 -4.73
CA THR A 104 -5.35 5.46 -3.52
C THR A 104 -3.98 4.81 -3.66
N GLY A 105 -3.26 4.62 -2.55
CA GLY A 105 -1.99 3.90 -2.50
C GLY A 105 -2.11 2.60 -1.75
N GLY A 106 -1.67 1.48 -2.31
CA GLY A 106 -1.66 0.18 -1.65
C GLY A 106 -0.30 -0.35 -1.25
N LEU A 107 -0.31 -1.31 -0.34
CA LEU A 107 0.77 -2.26 -0.09
C LEU A 107 0.29 -3.65 -0.50
N HIS A 108 0.94 -4.25 -1.49
CA HIS A 108 0.59 -5.59 -1.97
C HIS A 108 1.63 -6.60 -1.50
N ILE A 109 1.17 -7.77 -1.05
CA ILE A 109 2.04 -8.89 -0.64
C ILE A 109 1.75 -10.08 -1.53
N HIS A 110 2.80 -10.59 -2.18
CA HIS A 110 2.74 -11.76 -3.04
C HIS A 110 3.35 -12.98 -2.35
N LEU A 111 2.58 -14.07 -2.30
CA LEU A 111 2.98 -15.36 -1.76
C LEU A 111 3.04 -16.40 -2.87
N ALA A 112 4.24 -16.89 -3.17
CA ALA A 112 4.41 -18.11 -3.93
C ALA A 112 4.15 -19.30 -2.99
N VAL A 113 3.18 -20.15 -3.36
CA VAL A 113 2.74 -21.28 -2.53
C VAL A 113 2.63 -22.54 -3.40
N PRO A 114 2.82 -23.75 -2.83
CA PRO A 114 2.57 -24.99 -3.55
C PRO A 114 1.10 -25.09 -3.98
N ASP A 115 0.84 -25.58 -5.20
CA ASP A 115 -0.52 -25.67 -5.75
C ASP A 115 -1.48 -26.44 -4.83
N GLY A 116 -1.03 -27.57 -4.26
CA GLY A 116 -1.84 -28.38 -3.34
C GLY A 116 -2.17 -27.73 -2.00
N GLN A 117 -1.58 -26.59 -1.66
CA GLN A 117 -1.87 -25.84 -0.43
C GLN A 117 -2.56 -24.49 -0.69
N ARG A 118 -2.70 -24.11 -1.97
CA ARG A 118 -3.09 -22.77 -2.38
C ARG A 118 -4.45 -22.35 -1.84
N GLU A 119 -5.45 -23.22 -1.93
CA GLU A 119 -6.82 -22.93 -1.47
C GLU A 119 -6.88 -22.81 0.06
N ARG A 120 -6.23 -23.72 0.80
CA ARG A 120 -6.13 -23.65 2.26
C ARG A 120 -5.49 -22.34 2.71
N ILE A 121 -4.34 -21.99 2.12
CA ILE A 121 -3.63 -20.76 2.48
C ILE A 121 -4.48 -19.53 2.16
N TYR A 122 -5.16 -19.52 1.01
CA TYR A 122 -6.08 -18.45 0.66
C TYR A 122 -7.21 -18.29 1.68
N ALA A 123 -7.87 -19.39 2.04
CA ALA A 123 -8.95 -19.39 3.03
C ALA A 123 -8.47 -18.89 4.40
N ASN A 124 -7.30 -19.35 4.85
CA ASN A 124 -6.70 -18.91 6.11
C ASN A 124 -6.35 -17.42 6.09
N LEU A 125 -5.76 -16.94 5.00
CA LEU A 125 -5.47 -15.52 4.82
C LEU A 125 -6.76 -14.70 4.84
N ALA A 126 -7.77 -15.11 4.06
CA ALA A 126 -9.08 -14.46 4.04
C ALA A 126 -9.70 -14.38 5.44
N TYR A 127 -9.62 -15.46 6.22
CA TYR A 127 -10.21 -15.53 7.56
C TYR A 127 -9.65 -14.47 8.52
N PHE A 128 -8.34 -14.23 8.48
CA PHE A 128 -7.65 -13.31 9.39
C PHE A 128 -7.37 -11.92 8.77
N LEU A 129 -7.52 -11.75 7.46
CA LEU A 129 -7.18 -10.51 6.76
C LEU A 129 -7.86 -9.24 7.33
N PRO A 130 -9.14 -9.27 7.77
CA PRO A 130 -9.75 -8.10 8.43
C PRO A 130 -8.99 -7.61 9.66
N LEU A 131 -8.41 -8.52 10.44
CA LEU A 131 -7.55 -8.16 11.57
C LEU A 131 -6.24 -7.51 11.11
N LEU A 132 -5.63 -8.08 10.06
CA LEU A 132 -4.35 -7.62 9.54
C LEU A 132 -4.43 -6.23 8.88
N ILE A 133 -5.61 -5.85 8.36
CA ILE A 133 -5.85 -4.49 7.81
C ILE A 133 -5.45 -3.41 8.84
N LEU A 134 -5.75 -3.62 10.13
CA LEU A 134 -5.44 -2.68 11.21
C LEU A 134 -3.94 -2.40 11.37
N LEU A 135 -3.08 -3.35 11.03
CA LEU A 135 -1.62 -3.15 11.09
C LEU A 135 -1.13 -2.16 10.02
N SER A 136 -1.90 -1.99 8.94
CA SER A 136 -1.56 -1.12 7.82
C SER A 136 -2.36 0.16 7.73
N ALA A 137 -3.55 0.21 8.35
CA ALA A 137 -4.51 1.30 8.22
C ALA A 137 -3.84 2.67 8.40
N SER A 138 -3.90 3.51 7.36
CA SER A 138 -3.19 4.79 7.32
C SER A 138 -3.94 5.89 6.56
N SER A 139 -5.25 5.73 6.35
CA SER A 139 -6.08 6.70 5.63
C SER A 139 -7.30 7.19 6.44
N PRO A 140 -7.08 7.99 7.50
CA PRO A 140 -8.14 8.42 8.41
C PRO A 140 -9.10 9.46 7.85
N TYR A 141 -8.76 10.12 6.73
CA TYR A 141 -9.53 11.25 6.20
C TYR A 141 -9.88 11.07 4.72
N ALA A 142 -11.01 11.68 4.35
CA ALA A 142 -11.40 11.95 2.98
C ALA A 142 -12.16 13.28 2.91
N GLY A 143 -11.87 14.10 1.90
CA GLY A 143 -12.52 15.39 1.69
C GLY A 143 -12.37 16.35 2.88
N GLY A 144 -11.28 16.24 3.65
CA GLY A 144 -11.04 17.02 4.86
C GLY A 144 -11.87 16.59 6.08
N ARG A 145 -12.59 15.47 6.01
CA ARG A 145 -13.40 14.93 7.11
C ARG A 145 -12.79 13.65 7.65
N TYR A 146 -12.84 13.49 8.97
CA TYR A 146 -12.47 12.23 9.60
C TYR A 146 -13.44 11.14 9.16
N PHE A 147 -12.89 10.01 8.73
CA PHE A 147 -13.61 8.87 8.17
C PHE A 147 -13.60 7.68 9.12
N GLY A 148 -12.43 7.35 9.69
CA GLY A 148 -12.20 6.13 10.45
C GLY A 148 -10.76 5.64 10.31
N GLN A 149 -10.57 4.34 10.08
CA GLN A 149 -9.24 3.72 10.02
C GLN A 149 -8.66 3.69 8.60
N SER A 150 -9.46 3.33 7.59
CA SER A 150 -8.98 3.29 6.21
C SER A 150 -10.09 3.58 5.21
N TYR A 151 -10.09 4.81 4.70
CA TYR A 151 -10.92 5.19 3.56
C TYR A 151 -10.59 4.35 2.32
N ARG A 152 -9.31 4.03 2.11
CA ARG A 152 -8.88 3.20 0.97
C ARG A 152 -9.55 1.83 1.01
N VAL A 153 -9.54 1.15 2.15
CA VAL A 153 -10.21 -0.15 2.27
C VAL A 153 -11.69 0.00 1.99
N ALA A 154 -12.38 0.97 2.60
CA ALA A 154 -13.82 1.11 2.41
C ALA A 154 -14.23 1.46 0.96
N HIS A 155 -13.49 2.34 0.27
CA HIS A 155 -13.98 2.99 -0.94
C HIS A 155 -13.11 2.86 -2.19
N SER A 156 -11.88 2.33 -2.11
CA SER A 156 -11.01 2.24 -3.30
C SER A 156 -11.65 1.39 -4.39
N PHE A 157 -11.57 1.88 -5.63
CA PHE A 157 -12.03 1.12 -6.80
C PHE A 157 -11.15 -0.13 -7.09
N ALA A 158 -9.92 -0.15 -6.57
CA ALA A 158 -8.90 -1.11 -6.95
C ALA A 158 -8.91 -2.39 -6.09
N ILE A 159 -9.67 -2.39 -5.00
CA ILE A 159 -9.84 -3.47 -4.03
C ILE A 159 -11.31 -3.55 -3.61
N GLY A 160 -11.66 -4.48 -2.72
CA GLY A 160 -13.06 -4.73 -2.39
C GLY A 160 -13.26 -6.05 -1.64
N PRO A 161 -14.47 -6.31 -1.14
CA PRO A 161 -14.80 -7.56 -0.46
C PRO A 161 -14.53 -8.77 -1.37
N LEU A 162 -14.22 -9.90 -0.74
CA LEU A 162 -13.95 -11.15 -1.45
C LEU A 162 -15.19 -11.65 -2.21
N ARG A 163 -14.94 -12.27 -3.36
CA ARG A 163 -15.94 -12.85 -4.24
C ARG A 163 -15.74 -14.35 -4.38
N GLU A 164 -16.73 -15.02 -4.94
CA GLU A 164 -16.66 -16.45 -5.27
C GLU A 164 -15.52 -16.77 -6.24
N ASP A 165 -15.24 -15.89 -7.20
CA ASP A 165 -14.08 -16.01 -8.09
C ASP A 165 -12.82 -15.40 -7.42
N PRO A 166 -11.87 -16.23 -6.94
CA PRO A 166 -10.65 -15.73 -6.30
C PRO A 166 -9.69 -15.08 -7.31
N THR A 167 -9.95 -15.17 -8.61
CA THR A 167 -9.12 -14.54 -9.65
C THR A 167 -9.62 -13.16 -10.09
N TYR A 168 -10.81 -12.73 -9.61
CA TYR A 168 -11.31 -11.38 -9.89
C TYR A 168 -10.33 -10.34 -9.33
N ARG A 169 -9.92 -9.37 -10.15
CA ARG A 169 -8.76 -8.51 -9.84
C ARG A 169 -9.02 -7.44 -8.78
N PHE A 170 -10.25 -6.93 -8.68
CA PHE A 170 -10.60 -5.80 -7.82
C PHE A 170 -11.23 -6.27 -6.51
N GLN A 171 -10.46 -7.06 -5.75
CA GLN A 171 -10.81 -7.51 -4.40
C GLN A 171 -9.52 -7.60 -3.56
N ASP A 172 -9.70 -7.73 -2.26
CA ASP A 172 -8.64 -7.63 -1.25
C ASP A 172 -7.61 -8.77 -1.26
N LEU A 173 -7.99 -9.95 -1.74
CA LEU A 173 -7.14 -11.14 -1.83
C LEU A 173 -7.41 -11.86 -3.14
N ILE A 174 -6.37 -12.16 -3.93
CA ILE A 174 -6.55 -12.77 -5.24
C ILE A 174 -5.56 -13.89 -5.53
N PHE A 175 -5.94 -14.77 -6.45
CA PHE A 175 -5.03 -15.58 -7.24
C PHE A 175 -4.50 -14.77 -8.42
N ALA A 176 -3.28 -14.26 -8.27
CA ALA A 176 -2.60 -13.47 -9.29
C ALA A 176 -2.15 -14.37 -10.44
N ARG A 177 -2.96 -14.45 -11.51
CA ARG A 177 -2.73 -15.34 -12.66
C ARG A 177 -1.35 -15.15 -13.30
N ARG A 178 -0.89 -13.90 -13.44
CA ARG A 178 0.37 -13.57 -14.11
C ARG A 178 1.61 -14.05 -13.34
N LEU A 179 1.56 -14.01 -12.01
CA LEU A 179 2.70 -14.37 -11.16
C LEU A 179 2.57 -15.76 -10.54
N GLY A 180 1.39 -16.39 -10.63
CA GLY A 180 1.13 -17.68 -9.99
C GLY A 180 1.10 -17.59 -8.46
N THR A 181 0.84 -16.42 -7.89
CA THR A 181 0.87 -16.18 -6.44
C THR A 181 -0.53 -16.04 -5.84
N ILE A 182 -0.61 -16.10 -4.52
CA ILE A 182 -1.67 -15.43 -3.75
C ILE A 182 -1.21 -14.00 -3.52
N GLU A 183 -2.03 -13.01 -3.85
CA GLU A 183 -1.72 -11.59 -3.72
C GLU A 183 -2.72 -10.95 -2.74
N ILE A 184 -2.21 -10.42 -1.64
CA ILE A 184 -2.97 -9.64 -0.68
C ILE A 184 -2.84 -8.17 -1.06
N ARG A 185 -3.97 -7.48 -1.23
CA ARG A 185 -4.05 -6.10 -1.73
C ARG A 185 -4.71 -5.15 -0.76
N ALA A 186 -5.30 -5.66 0.33
CA ALA A 186 -6.08 -4.86 1.26
C ALA A 186 -5.26 -3.80 2.02
N PHE A 187 -3.94 -3.95 2.12
CA PHE A 187 -3.14 -3.13 3.01
C PHE A 187 -2.89 -1.72 2.46
N ASP A 188 -2.95 -0.73 3.34
CA ASP A 188 -2.47 0.61 3.04
C ASP A 188 -0.92 0.63 3.14
N PRO A 189 -0.24 1.65 2.60
CA PRO A 189 1.20 1.82 2.71
C PRO A 189 1.57 2.14 4.17
N ILE A 190 2.73 1.66 4.61
CA ILE A 190 3.13 1.70 6.03
C ILE A 190 4.50 2.35 6.18
N TRP A 191 4.56 3.56 6.76
CA TRP A 191 5.85 4.17 7.11
C TRP A 191 6.56 3.41 8.25
N ASP A 192 5.77 2.94 9.24
CA ASP A 192 6.22 2.22 10.43
C ASP A 192 6.78 0.84 10.09
N ARG A 193 8.09 0.68 10.34
CA ARG A 193 8.82 -0.55 10.03
C ARG A 193 8.47 -1.71 10.97
N GLU A 194 8.10 -1.42 12.22
CA GLU A 194 7.72 -2.44 13.18
C GLU A 194 6.38 -3.06 12.80
N ARG A 195 5.39 -2.24 12.47
CA ARG A 195 4.09 -2.71 11.95
C ARG A 195 4.24 -3.57 10.71
N LEU A 196 5.05 -3.11 9.75
CA LEU A 196 5.29 -3.86 8.52
C LEU A 196 5.97 -5.21 8.81
N ARG A 197 6.90 -5.25 9.76
CA ARG A 197 7.52 -6.52 10.18
C ARG A 197 6.49 -7.48 10.74
N TRP A 198 5.66 -7.02 11.67
CA TRP A 198 4.61 -7.83 12.28
C TRP A 198 3.58 -8.30 11.26
N LEU A 199 3.20 -7.44 10.31
CA LEU A 199 2.31 -7.81 9.21
C LEU A 199 2.87 -8.99 8.40
N LEU A 200 4.14 -8.93 7.99
CA LEU A 200 4.79 -10.00 7.23
C LEU A 200 4.94 -11.30 8.04
N LEU A 201 5.25 -11.19 9.34
CA LEU A 201 5.33 -12.35 10.23
C LEU A 201 3.95 -13.02 10.40
N CYS A 202 2.88 -12.23 10.56
CA CYS A 202 1.51 -12.75 10.63
C CYS A 202 1.12 -13.45 9.33
N VAL A 203 1.38 -12.83 8.18
CA VAL A 203 1.11 -13.42 6.87
C VAL A 203 1.86 -14.76 6.71
N GLN A 204 3.14 -14.82 7.09
CA GLN A 204 3.90 -16.07 7.06
C GLN A 204 3.36 -17.12 8.03
N ALA A 205 2.99 -16.74 9.25
CA ALA A 205 2.43 -17.65 10.24
C ALA A 205 1.10 -18.24 9.76
N ILE A 206 0.21 -17.40 9.21
CA ILE A 206 -1.11 -17.81 8.68
C ILE A 206 -0.95 -18.77 7.50
N ALA A 207 -0.01 -18.51 6.60
CA ALA A 207 0.27 -19.39 5.47
C ALA A 207 0.81 -20.77 5.90
N ASN A 208 1.44 -20.85 7.07
CA ASN A 208 2.00 -22.08 7.63
C ASN A 208 1.06 -22.83 8.58
N LEU A 209 -0.16 -22.32 8.82
CA LEU A 209 -1.12 -23.00 9.68
C LEU A 209 -1.41 -24.41 9.14
N PRO A 210 -1.44 -25.44 10.02
CA PRO A 210 -1.73 -26.80 9.59
C PRO A 210 -3.20 -26.94 9.17
N ASP A 211 -4.10 -26.30 9.90
CA ASP A 211 -5.53 -26.42 9.73
C ASP A 211 -6.09 -25.47 8.68
N SER A 212 -7.28 -25.79 8.17
CA SER A 212 -8.05 -24.91 7.28
C SER A 212 -9.10 -24.16 8.08
N TYR A 213 -9.14 -22.85 7.90
CA TYR A 213 -10.22 -22.00 8.38
C TYR A 213 -11.31 -21.87 7.29
N PRO A 214 -12.58 -21.61 7.67
CA PRO A 214 -13.66 -21.49 6.72
C PRO A 214 -13.55 -20.20 5.90
N LEU A 215 -13.80 -20.30 4.59
CA LEU A 215 -13.96 -19.14 3.73
C LEU A 215 -15.43 -18.68 3.76
N ASP A 216 -15.70 -17.68 4.60
CA ASP A 216 -17.02 -17.06 4.75
C ASP A 216 -16.96 -15.62 4.23
N LEU A 217 -17.51 -15.39 3.04
CA LEU A 217 -17.46 -14.11 2.33
C LEU A 217 -18.32 -13.03 3.01
N GLU A 218 -19.44 -13.41 3.62
CA GLU A 218 -20.34 -12.48 4.31
C GLU A 218 -19.69 -12.00 5.61
N ARG A 219 -19.19 -12.94 6.42
CA ARG A 219 -18.41 -12.62 7.61
C ARG A 219 -17.19 -11.76 7.26
N TYR A 220 -16.49 -12.10 6.18
CA TYR A 220 -15.36 -11.31 5.70
C TYR A 220 -15.78 -9.86 5.45
N ALA A 221 -16.83 -9.64 4.67
CA ALA A 221 -17.30 -8.30 4.32
C ALA A 221 -17.67 -7.49 5.56
N VAL A 222 -18.39 -8.08 6.53
CA VAL A 222 -18.75 -7.41 7.78
C VAL A 222 -17.51 -7.01 8.59
N LEU A 223 -16.56 -7.93 8.77
CA LEU A 223 -15.35 -7.64 9.56
C LEU A 223 -14.42 -6.66 8.86
N ARG A 224 -14.37 -6.70 7.53
CA ARG A 224 -13.63 -5.75 6.69
C ARG A 224 -14.15 -4.32 6.88
N GLU A 225 -15.48 -4.13 6.84
CA GLU A 225 -16.09 -2.81 7.08
C GLU A 225 -15.81 -2.31 8.50
N GLN A 226 -15.94 -3.18 9.50
CA GLN A 226 -15.56 -2.84 10.89
C GLN A 226 -14.09 -2.42 10.99
N ALA A 227 -13.17 -3.15 10.35
CA ALA A 227 -11.76 -2.81 10.36
C ALA A 227 -11.48 -1.46 9.67
N ALA A 228 -12.20 -1.13 8.59
CA ALA A 228 -12.03 0.11 7.83
C ALA A 228 -12.61 1.34 8.56
N HIS A 229 -13.73 1.19 9.26
CA HIS A 229 -14.44 2.30 9.90
C HIS A 229 -14.13 2.43 11.40
N GLU A 230 -14.25 1.34 12.15
CA GLU A 230 -14.28 1.35 13.62
C GLU A 230 -12.93 1.02 14.25
N GLY A 231 -12.10 0.20 13.60
CA GLY A 231 -10.85 -0.29 14.17
C GLY A 231 -11.03 -1.59 14.95
N TYR A 232 -10.37 -1.73 16.10
CA TYR A 232 -10.22 -3.01 16.80
C TYR A 232 -11.45 -3.42 17.63
N THR A 233 -12.53 -3.79 16.93
CA THR A 233 -13.82 -4.18 17.52
C THR A 233 -13.77 -5.51 18.30
N PRO A 234 -14.79 -5.83 19.13
CA PRO A 234 -14.87 -7.13 19.82
C PRO A 234 -14.83 -8.35 18.91
N ALA A 235 -15.25 -8.20 17.64
CA ALA A 235 -15.19 -9.27 16.66
C ALA A 235 -13.76 -9.50 16.14
N LEU A 236 -13.00 -8.42 15.91
CA LEU A 236 -11.58 -8.51 15.56
C LEU A 236 -10.72 -8.97 16.75
N GLN A 237 -11.10 -8.63 17.99
CA GLN A 237 -10.46 -9.19 19.20
C GLN A 237 -10.64 -10.71 19.30
N ARG A 238 -11.73 -11.28 18.77
CA ARG A 238 -11.88 -12.75 18.66
C ARG A 238 -10.86 -13.33 17.67
N LEU A 239 -10.75 -12.72 16.48
CA LEU A 239 -9.74 -13.11 15.49
C LEU A 239 -8.32 -13.07 16.07
N TYR A 240 -7.97 -12.03 16.84
CA TYR A 240 -6.66 -11.94 17.49
C TYR A 240 -6.45 -13.09 18.48
N ARG A 241 -7.44 -13.41 19.31
CA ARG A 241 -7.35 -14.54 20.25
C ARG A 241 -7.16 -15.88 19.55
N GLU A 242 -7.75 -16.05 18.36
CA GLU A 242 -7.59 -17.26 17.54
C GLU A 242 -6.22 -17.32 16.85
N LEU A 243 -5.65 -16.17 16.47
CA LEU A 243 -4.33 -16.09 15.83
C LEU A 243 -3.17 -16.20 16.84
N ARG A 244 -3.36 -15.68 18.06
CA ARG A 244 -2.35 -15.57 19.12
C ARG A 244 -1.58 -16.88 19.44
N PRO A 245 -2.18 -18.08 19.42
CA PRO A 245 -1.45 -19.33 19.65
C PRO A 245 -0.33 -19.59 18.62
N TRP A 246 -0.44 -19.02 17.42
CA TRP A 246 0.50 -19.24 16.32
C TRP A 246 1.52 -18.11 16.17
N ILE A 247 1.14 -16.90 16.55
CA ILE A 247 2.02 -15.74 16.54
C ILE A 247 1.64 -14.73 17.64
N VAL A 248 2.62 -14.33 18.43
CA VAL A 248 2.44 -13.38 19.53
C VAL A 248 2.67 -11.95 19.02
N LEU A 249 1.73 -11.47 18.20
CA LEU A 249 1.67 -10.07 17.77
C LEU A 249 1.37 -9.14 18.97
N PRO A 250 2.09 -8.03 19.17
CA PRO A 250 1.74 -7.05 20.19
C PRO A 250 0.36 -6.43 19.93
N GLU A 251 -0.63 -6.78 20.75
CA GLU A 251 -2.02 -6.34 20.60
C GLU A 251 -2.19 -4.82 20.57
N GLN A 252 -1.28 -4.09 21.22
CA GLN A 252 -1.23 -2.62 21.22
C GLN A 252 -1.17 -2.04 19.80
N LEU A 253 -0.52 -2.74 18.86
CA LEU A 253 -0.43 -2.31 17.46
C LEU A 253 -1.78 -2.44 16.72
N LEU A 254 -2.69 -3.26 17.24
CA LEU A 254 -4.07 -3.38 16.74
C LEU A 254 -4.98 -2.35 17.40
N GLN A 255 -4.78 -2.09 18.70
CA GLN A 255 -5.57 -1.15 19.49
C GLN A 255 -5.38 0.31 19.07
N ARG A 256 -4.14 0.68 18.74
CA ARG A 256 -3.79 1.99 18.20
C ARG A 256 -3.14 1.77 16.85
N THR A 257 -3.78 2.21 15.78
CA THR A 257 -3.28 2.03 14.40
C THR A 257 -2.38 3.19 13.98
N ALA A 258 -1.75 3.08 12.82
CA ALA A 258 -1.07 4.22 12.20
C ALA A 258 -2.08 5.31 11.79
N SER A 259 -3.33 4.93 11.50
CA SER A 259 -4.41 5.86 11.20
C SER A 259 -4.73 6.75 12.40
N ASP A 260 -4.84 6.18 13.60
CA ASP A 260 -5.09 6.95 14.82
C ASP A 260 -4.00 8.00 15.05
N GLU A 261 -2.73 7.59 14.93
CA GLU A 261 -1.59 8.49 15.06
C GLU A 261 -1.61 9.59 13.98
N ILE A 262 -1.82 9.22 12.71
CA ILE A 262 -1.92 10.19 11.62
C ILE A 262 -3.06 11.19 11.86
N ALA A 263 -4.20 10.73 12.40
CA ALA A 263 -5.33 11.61 12.66
C ALA A 263 -5.03 12.64 13.75
N GLU A 264 -4.35 12.23 14.82
CA GLU A 264 -3.86 13.15 15.85
C GLU A 264 -2.90 14.19 15.26
N TRP A 265 -2.00 13.77 14.36
CA TRP A 265 -1.08 14.68 13.68
C TRP A 265 -1.80 15.68 12.79
N VAL A 266 -2.76 15.25 11.97
CA VAL A 266 -3.57 16.15 11.12
C VAL A 266 -4.34 17.15 11.99
N ALA A 267 -4.96 16.70 13.08
CA ALA A 267 -5.71 17.56 13.98
C ALA A 267 -4.83 18.61 14.69
N ARG A 268 -3.60 18.24 15.07
CA ARG A 268 -2.69 19.12 15.83
C ARG A 268 -1.86 20.05 14.95
N GLU A 269 -1.34 19.56 13.83
CA GLU A 269 -0.31 20.24 13.03
C GLU A 269 -0.82 20.65 11.63
N GLY A 270 -1.95 20.10 11.18
CA GLY A 270 -2.48 20.30 9.83
C GLY A 270 -1.82 19.41 8.76
N ILE A 271 -2.44 19.36 7.58
CA ILE A 271 -2.12 18.38 6.52
C ILE A 271 -0.66 18.48 6.05
N GLU A 272 -0.18 19.68 5.72
CA GLU A 272 1.17 19.85 5.16
C GLU A 272 2.26 19.44 6.15
N ALA A 273 2.10 19.78 7.43
CA ALA A 273 3.02 19.39 8.49
C ALA A 273 3.00 17.88 8.73
N THR A 274 1.83 17.25 8.67
CA THR A 274 1.72 15.79 8.73
C THR A 274 2.42 15.12 7.55
N TYR A 275 2.26 15.63 6.33
CA TYR A 275 2.98 15.09 5.16
C TYR A 275 4.50 15.26 5.27
N ALA A 276 4.97 16.38 5.80
CA ALA A 276 6.38 16.58 6.08
C ALA A 276 6.92 15.59 7.13
N ALA A 277 6.15 15.33 8.18
CA ALA A 277 6.49 14.33 9.20
C ALA A 277 6.50 12.91 8.62
N LEU A 278 5.52 12.56 7.78
CA LEU A 278 5.45 11.25 7.11
C LEU A 278 6.60 11.03 6.14
N ASP A 279 7.00 12.04 5.37
CA ASP A 279 8.20 11.96 4.53
C ASP A 279 9.45 11.72 5.37
N HIS A 280 9.57 12.40 6.51
CA HIS A 280 10.65 12.17 7.44
C HIS A 280 10.64 10.75 8.00
N ALA A 281 9.48 10.24 8.39
CA ALA A 281 9.30 8.89 8.91
C ALA A 281 9.60 7.82 7.85
N TYR A 282 9.18 8.03 6.61
CA TYR A 282 9.51 7.13 5.51
C TYR A 282 11.03 7.01 5.29
N ARG A 283 11.75 8.13 5.40
CA ARG A 283 13.20 8.20 5.20
C ARG A 283 13.98 7.64 6.39
N THR A 284 13.58 7.96 7.61
CA THR A 284 14.37 7.70 8.82
C THR A 284 13.84 6.53 9.65
N GLY A 285 12.53 6.34 9.66
CA GLY A 285 11.80 5.45 10.56
C GLY A 285 11.20 6.14 11.77
N GLU A 286 11.32 7.47 11.89
CA GLU A 286 10.84 8.25 13.04
C GLU A 286 9.78 9.26 12.60
N LEU A 287 8.59 9.24 13.21
CA LEU A 287 7.57 10.26 12.98
C LEU A 287 7.81 11.45 13.91
N ARG A 288 8.21 12.58 13.34
CA ARG A 288 8.46 13.82 14.09
C ARG A 288 8.24 15.06 13.26
N ARG A 289 8.07 16.19 13.94
CA ARG A 289 7.87 17.49 13.30
C ARG A 289 9.17 17.94 12.67
N VAL A 290 9.07 18.39 11.42
CA VAL A 290 10.19 18.91 10.64
C VAL A 290 9.80 20.22 9.97
N SER A 291 10.79 20.99 9.54
CA SER A 291 10.55 22.23 8.79
C SER A 291 9.86 21.93 7.47
N LEU A 292 8.82 22.71 7.17
CA LEU A 292 8.18 22.68 5.86
C LEU A 292 9.16 23.16 4.79
N ARG A 293 9.12 22.52 3.62
CA ARG A 293 9.88 22.94 2.46
C ARG A 293 8.97 23.75 1.53
N PRO A 294 9.41 24.91 1.02
CA PRO A 294 8.68 25.63 -0.01
C PRO A 294 8.78 24.86 -1.34
N MET A 295 7.82 23.97 -1.58
CA MET A 295 7.75 23.14 -2.79
C MET A 295 6.84 23.78 -3.82
N LYS A 296 7.25 23.76 -5.10
CA LYS A 296 6.40 24.18 -6.22
C LYS A 296 6.45 23.14 -7.34
N PRO A 297 5.30 22.73 -7.89
CA PRO A 297 5.27 21.95 -9.12
C PRO A 297 6.05 22.62 -10.24
N SER A 298 6.71 21.82 -11.07
CA SER A 298 7.46 22.31 -12.22
C SER A 298 7.02 21.61 -13.48
N LEU A 299 6.54 22.40 -14.45
CA LEU A 299 6.16 21.90 -15.77
C LEU A 299 7.35 21.25 -16.49
N TRP A 300 8.54 21.84 -16.36
CA TRP A 300 9.77 21.29 -16.92
C TRP A 300 10.08 19.90 -16.35
N ARG A 301 9.98 19.72 -15.03
CA ARG A 301 10.12 18.40 -14.41
C ARG A 301 9.06 17.43 -14.95
N GLY A 302 7.81 17.88 -15.14
CA GLY A 302 6.76 17.07 -15.77
C GLY A 302 7.14 16.57 -17.17
N VAL A 303 7.58 17.46 -18.07
CA VAL A 303 7.98 17.12 -19.45
C VAL A 303 9.18 16.18 -19.46
N MET A 304 10.24 16.51 -18.72
CA MET A 304 11.44 15.68 -18.62
C MET A 304 11.15 14.32 -17.98
N GLY A 305 10.27 14.28 -17.00
CA GLY A 305 9.79 13.06 -16.37
C GLY A 305 9.05 12.17 -17.35
N PHE A 306 8.12 12.74 -18.12
CA PHE A 306 7.38 12.01 -19.15
C PHE A 306 8.33 11.40 -20.19
N ALA A 307 9.23 12.22 -20.75
CA ALA A 307 10.20 11.75 -21.73
C ALA A 307 11.13 10.67 -21.12
N GLY A 308 11.71 10.93 -19.96
CA GLY A 308 12.68 10.03 -19.33
C GLY A 308 12.06 8.74 -18.79
N TYR A 309 10.79 8.74 -18.38
CA TYR A 309 10.15 7.55 -17.82
C TYR A 309 9.38 6.74 -18.88
N TYR A 310 8.49 7.38 -19.63
CA TYR A 310 7.61 6.68 -20.56
C TYR A 310 8.28 6.31 -21.88
N LEU A 311 9.13 7.16 -22.46
CA LEU A 311 9.83 6.78 -23.71
C LEU A 311 10.73 5.56 -23.48
N LEU A 312 11.42 5.50 -22.33
CA LEU A 312 12.25 4.34 -21.99
C LEU A 312 11.41 3.07 -21.77
N ARG A 313 10.21 3.19 -21.18
CA ARG A 313 9.33 2.05 -20.84
C ARG A 313 8.37 1.61 -21.93
N LEU A 314 8.19 2.42 -22.97
CA LEU A 314 7.21 2.17 -24.02
C LEU A 314 7.28 0.76 -24.63
N PRO A 315 8.47 0.19 -24.91
CA PRO A 315 8.57 -1.18 -25.43
C PRO A 315 7.97 -2.24 -24.48
N TYR A 316 8.17 -2.08 -23.17
CA TYR A 316 7.63 -3.01 -22.18
C TYR A 316 6.14 -2.84 -21.93
N ILE A 317 5.65 -1.59 -21.95
CA ILE A 317 4.22 -1.31 -21.85
C ILE A 317 3.50 -1.94 -23.05
N ALA A 318 4.02 -1.77 -24.26
CA ALA A 318 3.49 -2.40 -25.47
C ALA A 318 3.51 -3.93 -25.37
N TYR A 319 4.61 -4.53 -24.91
CA TYR A 319 4.71 -5.98 -24.69
C TYR A 319 3.68 -6.51 -23.68
N LYS A 320 3.50 -5.81 -22.54
CA LYS A 320 2.48 -6.16 -21.54
C LYS A 320 1.08 -6.13 -22.12
N ALA A 321 0.73 -5.05 -22.82
CA ALA A 321 -0.58 -4.91 -23.43
C ALA A 321 -0.82 -6.02 -24.47
N TRP A 322 0.17 -6.33 -25.29
CA TRP A 322 0.07 -7.43 -26.26
C TRP A 322 -0.20 -8.78 -25.57
N ARG A 323 0.57 -9.11 -24.53
CA ARG A 323 0.42 -10.33 -23.70
C ARG A 323 -0.89 -10.44 -22.92
N GLU A 324 -1.58 -9.32 -22.68
CA GLU A 324 -2.90 -9.31 -22.04
C GLU A 324 -4.02 -9.56 -23.05
N TRP A 325 -3.79 -9.32 -24.35
CA TRP A 325 -4.82 -9.33 -25.40
C TRP A 325 -4.63 -10.46 -26.43
N HIS A 326 -3.49 -11.16 -26.42
CA HIS A 326 -3.15 -12.30 -27.29
C HIS A 326 -2.56 -13.43 -26.45
#